data_AF-A0A7X5IT19-F1
#
_entry.id   AF-A0A7X5IT19-F1
#
_cell.length_a   1.000
_cell.length_b   1.000
_cell.length_c   1.000
_cell.angle_alpha   90.00
_cell.angle_beta   90.00
_cell.angle_gamma   90.00
#
_symmetry.space_group_name_H-M   'P 1'
#
loop_
_entity.id
_entity.type
_entity.pdbx_description
1 polymer ?
#
loop_
_entity_poly.entity_id
_entity_poly.type
_entity_poly.pdbx_seq_one_letter_code
_entity_poly.pdbx_strand_id
1 'polypeptide(L)'
;MIKTELDIFNMARVVMDTYKGRYEKAKKKREERFRNLNANYKPGSPLFLEERNKIVPDFEAEIAKARNDLMMEFEDSLMKLRAIETAKVAVISNETKTMMSVLDCLKDRTVSLDEYTVLTQHYGGKTYWVDRFLETLADKCGIMDSMVQPGLGTKLEILKTLEQNVREYIDGYDGENKCFPVTSSDKYIYKMEESYTNSYSNVRLDSREQAKRMISKALNEGSSLDRSFVLANMLRTSTPDIQDEMLSILAEKDPAALHDPTMQFTGVKNVVDRFIKTDGELVKAASVAMEKADNAKSHQERIGILWDNFDNRHLRKKIEERIAATKDEELKDSYENMKQIKKEQEQESRANKGE
;
A
#
# COMPACT_ATOMS: atom_id res chain seq x y z
N MET A 1 7.57 -6.63 -13.07
CA MET A 1 6.90 -7.77 -12.41
C MET A 1 6.86 -7.67 -10.87
N ILE A 2 7.60 -6.75 -10.23
CA ILE A 2 7.73 -6.67 -8.76
C ILE A 2 6.49 -6.06 -8.05
N LYS A 3 5.68 -5.25 -8.76
CA LYS A 3 4.53 -4.54 -8.14
C LYS A 3 3.48 -5.52 -7.58
N THR A 4 3.22 -6.62 -8.29
CA THR A 4 2.27 -7.67 -7.88
C THR A 4 2.71 -8.49 -6.66
N GLU A 5 4.00 -8.55 -6.36
CA GLU A 5 4.51 -9.34 -5.22
C GLU A 5 4.30 -8.60 -3.89
N LEU A 6 4.32 -7.26 -3.92
CA LEU A 6 4.07 -6.43 -2.74
C LEU A 6 2.58 -6.22 -2.47
N ASP A 7 1.73 -6.48 -3.47
CA ASP A 7 0.29 -6.31 -3.34
C ASP A 7 -0.32 -7.19 -2.25
N ILE A 8 0.30 -8.33 -1.90
CA ILE A 8 -0.20 -9.18 -0.80
C ILE A 8 -0.15 -8.47 0.57
N PHE A 9 0.87 -7.63 0.80
CA PHE A 9 0.99 -6.83 2.03
C PHE A 9 -0.03 -5.70 2.06
N ASN A 10 -0.35 -5.12 0.90
CA ASN A 10 -1.44 -4.16 0.75
C ASN A 10 -2.79 -4.83 1.00
N MET A 11 -2.99 -6.02 0.43
CA MET A 11 -4.21 -6.80 0.56
C MET A 11 -4.48 -7.19 2.01
N ALA A 12 -3.45 -7.64 2.74
CA ALA A 12 -3.56 -7.93 4.17
C ALA A 12 -4.14 -6.74 4.96
N ARG A 13 -3.65 -5.52 4.69
CA ARG A 13 -4.17 -4.29 5.33
C ARG A 13 -5.62 -4.04 4.98
N VAL A 14 -5.95 -4.06 3.69
CA VAL A 14 -7.31 -3.82 3.19
C VAL A 14 -8.29 -4.83 3.77
N VAL A 15 -7.90 -6.11 3.85
CA VAL A 15 -8.70 -7.19 4.42
C VAL A 15 -8.99 -6.94 5.90
N MET A 16 -7.97 -6.60 6.70
CA MET A 16 -8.14 -6.31 8.13
C MET A 16 -9.00 -5.06 8.38
N ASP A 17 -8.78 -3.98 7.62
CA ASP A 17 -9.58 -2.75 7.73
C ASP A 17 -11.03 -2.96 7.27
N THR A 18 -11.23 -3.72 6.20
CA THR A 18 -12.56 -4.04 5.68
C THR A 18 -13.32 -4.91 6.66
N TYR A 19 -12.67 -5.92 7.25
CA TYR A 19 -13.29 -6.77 8.27
C TYR A 19 -13.72 -5.94 9.48
N LYS A 20 -12.82 -5.09 9.98
CA LYS A 20 -13.13 -4.13 11.05
C LYS A 20 -14.34 -3.27 10.71
N GLY A 21 -14.38 -2.65 9.53
CA GLY A 21 -15.51 -1.84 9.08
C GLY A 21 -16.83 -2.62 9.02
N ARG A 22 -16.81 -3.85 8.50
CA ARG A 22 -17.98 -4.74 8.45
C ARG A 22 -18.44 -5.14 9.85
N TYR A 23 -17.51 -5.47 10.74
CA TYR A 23 -17.80 -5.84 12.13
C TYR A 23 -18.48 -4.69 12.88
N GLU A 24 -17.91 -3.48 12.83
CA GLU A 24 -18.49 -2.31 13.50
C GLU A 24 -19.88 -1.98 12.97
N LYS A 25 -20.10 -2.12 11.65
CA LYS A 25 -21.41 -1.92 11.03
C LYS A 25 -22.43 -2.96 11.51
N ALA A 26 -22.05 -4.23 11.55
CA ALA A 26 -22.90 -5.32 12.05
C ALA A 26 -23.21 -5.15 13.55
N LYS A 27 -22.24 -4.72 14.35
CA LYS A 27 -22.42 -4.41 15.78
C LYS A 27 -23.43 -3.29 15.99
N LYS A 28 -23.31 -2.16 15.28
CA LYS A 28 -24.29 -1.06 15.33
C LYS A 28 -25.69 -1.51 14.93
N LYS A 29 -25.80 -2.27 13.84
CA LYS A 29 -27.08 -2.83 13.37
C LYS A 29 -27.72 -3.76 14.41
N ARG A 30 -26.93 -4.60 15.09
CA ARG A 30 -27.38 -5.46 16.19
C ARG A 30 -27.91 -4.62 17.36
N GLU A 31 -27.18 -3.60 17.78
CA GLU A 31 -27.58 -2.69 18.87
C GLU A 31 -28.86 -1.91 18.54
N GLU A 32 -29.01 -1.46 17.30
CA GLU A 32 -30.23 -0.80 16.81
C GLU A 32 -31.43 -1.75 16.80
N ARG A 33 -31.25 -3.00 16.36
CA ARG A 33 -32.31 -4.02 16.40
C ARG A 33 -32.75 -4.32 17.83
N PHE A 34 -31.83 -4.42 18.79
CA PHE A 34 -32.19 -4.58 20.20
C PHE A 34 -32.92 -3.34 20.76
N ARG A 35 -32.49 -2.13 20.41
CA ARG A 35 -33.19 -0.89 20.80
C ARG A 35 -34.61 -0.84 20.25
N ASN A 36 -34.79 -1.13 18.96
CA ASN A 36 -36.10 -1.16 18.31
C ASN A 36 -37.01 -2.26 18.88
N LEU A 37 -36.45 -3.44 19.18
CA LEU A 37 -37.18 -4.53 19.81
C LEU A 37 -37.72 -4.10 21.18
N ASN A 38 -36.87 -3.50 22.02
CA ASN A 38 -37.26 -3.06 23.36
C ASN A 38 -38.24 -1.87 23.35
N ALA A 39 -38.22 -1.03 22.31
CA ALA A 39 -39.12 0.11 22.17
C ALA A 39 -40.52 -0.27 21.66
N ASN A 40 -40.59 -1.23 20.72
CA ASN A 40 -41.82 -1.49 19.95
C ASN A 40 -42.57 -2.77 20.35
N TYR A 41 -41.95 -3.65 21.15
CA TYR A 41 -42.54 -4.94 21.51
C TYR A 41 -42.67 -5.10 23.02
N LYS A 42 -43.76 -5.73 23.46
CA LYS A 42 -43.97 -6.05 24.87
C LYS A 42 -43.00 -7.15 25.31
N PRO A 43 -42.17 -6.92 26.34
CA PRO A 43 -41.25 -7.94 26.87
C PRO A 43 -41.99 -9.24 27.21
N GLY A 44 -41.45 -10.38 26.77
CA GLY A 44 -42.01 -11.71 27.01
C GLY A 44 -43.17 -12.13 26.08
N SER A 45 -43.61 -11.28 25.15
CA SER A 45 -44.55 -11.70 24.11
C SER A 45 -43.92 -12.71 23.14
N PRO A 46 -44.70 -13.59 22.48
CA PRO A 46 -44.18 -14.54 21.50
C PRO A 46 -43.38 -13.86 20.38
N LEU A 47 -43.88 -12.73 19.85
CA LEU A 47 -43.20 -11.94 18.82
C LEU A 47 -41.89 -11.30 19.33
N PHE A 48 -41.86 -10.85 20.59
CA PHE A 48 -40.63 -10.34 21.20
C PHE A 48 -39.56 -11.43 21.29
N LEU A 49 -39.93 -12.63 21.74
CA LEU A 49 -39.00 -13.76 21.87
C LEU A 49 -38.50 -14.23 20.50
N GLU A 50 -39.39 -14.30 19.50
CA GLU A 50 -39.03 -14.69 18.15
C GLU A 50 -38.01 -13.72 17.53
N GLU A 51 -38.29 -12.41 17.56
CA GLU A 51 -37.38 -11.40 17.02
C GLU A 51 -36.08 -11.32 17.83
N ARG A 52 -36.13 -11.41 19.17
CA ARG A 52 -34.93 -11.49 20.01
C ARG A 52 -34.01 -12.64 19.60
N ASN A 53 -34.59 -13.81 19.35
CA ASN A 53 -33.86 -15.02 19.05
C ASN A 53 -33.23 -15.00 17.64
N LYS A 54 -33.69 -14.12 16.74
CA LYS A 54 -33.08 -13.92 15.41
C LYS A 54 -31.89 -12.95 15.43
N ILE A 55 -31.89 -11.94 16.31
CA ILE A 55 -30.90 -10.86 16.27
C ILE A 55 -29.45 -11.35 16.45
N VAL A 56 -29.21 -12.29 17.37
CA VAL A 56 -27.84 -12.80 17.63
C VAL A 56 -27.36 -13.73 16.51
N PRO A 57 -28.13 -14.74 16.06
CA PRO A 57 -27.75 -15.58 14.91
C PRO A 57 -27.55 -14.79 13.63
N ASP A 58 -28.38 -13.78 13.34
CA ASP A 58 -28.22 -12.94 12.14
C ASP A 58 -26.90 -12.16 12.19
N PHE A 59 -26.51 -11.66 13.37
CA PHE A 59 -25.23 -11.00 13.57
C PHE A 59 -24.07 -11.98 13.38
N GLU A 60 -24.11 -13.15 14.01
CA GLU A 60 -23.07 -14.17 13.90
C GLU A 60 -22.90 -14.65 12.45
N ALA A 61 -24.00 -14.85 11.72
CA ALA A 61 -23.98 -15.22 10.31
C ALA A 61 -23.38 -14.11 9.43
N GLU A 62 -23.71 -12.84 9.69
CA GLU A 62 -23.14 -11.69 8.96
C GLU A 62 -21.61 -11.60 9.17
N ILE A 63 -21.15 -11.80 10.41
CA ILE A 63 -19.71 -11.80 10.74
C ILE A 63 -19.00 -13.03 10.16
N ALA A 64 -19.58 -14.22 10.26
CA ALA A 64 -19.00 -15.45 9.71
C ALA A 64 -18.87 -15.37 8.18
N LYS A 65 -19.88 -14.80 7.50
CA LYS A 65 -19.81 -14.54 6.07
C LYS A 65 -18.70 -13.55 5.74
N ALA A 66 -18.62 -12.43 6.46
CA ALA A 66 -17.56 -11.44 6.24
C ALA A 66 -16.15 -12.02 6.43
N ARG A 67 -15.97 -12.88 7.43
CA ARG A 67 -14.73 -13.63 7.67
C ARG A 67 -14.38 -14.52 6.49
N ASN A 68 -15.31 -15.37 6.06
CA ASN A 68 -15.09 -16.32 4.96
C ASN A 68 -14.78 -15.62 3.64
N ASP A 69 -15.57 -14.60 3.27
CA ASP A 69 -15.41 -13.88 2.01
C ASP A 69 -14.00 -13.24 1.92
N LEU A 70 -13.57 -12.57 2.99
CA LEU A 70 -12.29 -11.85 3.01
C LEU A 70 -11.08 -12.78 3.14
N MET A 71 -11.17 -13.84 3.96
CA MET A 71 -10.09 -14.82 4.09
C MET A 71 -9.88 -15.60 2.79
N MET A 72 -10.96 -15.97 2.11
CA MET A 72 -10.87 -16.72 0.85
C MET A 72 -10.12 -15.93 -0.23
N GLU A 73 -10.43 -14.64 -0.40
CA GLU A 73 -9.77 -13.77 -1.38
C GLU A 73 -8.27 -13.62 -1.07
N PHE A 74 -7.95 -13.43 0.21
CA PHE A 74 -6.59 -13.28 0.69
C PHE A 74 -5.77 -14.57 0.52
N GLU A 75 -6.32 -15.72 0.92
CA GLU A 75 -5.66 -17.02 0.83
C GLU A 75 -5.40 -17.43 -0.63
N ASP A 76 -6.33 -17.14 -1.55
CA ASP A 76 -6.13 -17.40 -2.99
C ASP A 76 -4.96 -16.57 -3.56
N SER A 77 -4.92 -15.27 -3.24
CA SER A 77 -3.81 -14.40 -3.66
C SER A 77 -2.47 -14.83 -3.06
N LEU A 78 -2.48 -15.25 -1.79
CA LEU A 78 -1.29 -15.74 -1.10
C LEU A 78 -0.80 -17.06 -1.69
N MET A 79 -1.70 -17.98 -2.02
CA MET A 79 -1.37 -19.25 -2.68
C MET A 79 -0.76 -19.02 -4.07
N LYS A 80 -1.32 -18.10 -4.86
CA LYS A 80 -0.75 -17.70 -6.16
C LYS A 80 0.67 -17.16 -6.01
N LEU A 81 0.92 -16.29 -5.03
CA LEU A 81 2.26 -15.76 -4.78
C LEU A 81 3.26 -16.85 -4.35
N ARG A 82 2.85 -17.76 -3.46
CA ARG A 82 3.68 -18.92 -3.06
C ARG A 82 4.05 -19.78 -4.27
N ALA A 83 3.10 -20.01 -5.18
CA ALA A 83 3.36 -20.75 -6.41
C ALA A 83 4.35 -20.02 -7.33
N ILE A 84 4.22 -18.69 -7.47
CA ILE A 84 5.17 -17.86 -8.22
C ILE A 84 6.58 -17.96 -7.63
N GLU A 85 6.75 -17.74 -6.32
CA GLU A 85 8.06 -17.82 -5.67
C GLU A 85 8.69 -19.22 -5.78
N THR A 86 7.87 -20.27 -5.65
CA THR A 86 8.34 -21.66 -5.84
C THR A 86 8.75 -21.91 -7.29
N ALA A 87 7.99 -21.40 -8.26
CA ALA A 87 8.31 -21.55 -9.68
C ALA A 87 9.61 -20.84 -10.07
N LYS A 88 9.94 -19.69 -9.45
CA LYS A 88 11.22 -19.00 -9.68
C LYS A 88 12.44 -19.87 -9.37
N VAL A 89 12.34 -20.80 -8.42
CA VAL A 89 13.41 -21.75 -8.10
C VAL A 89 13.46 -22.89 -9.12
N ALA A 90 12.29 -23.40 -9.53
CA ALA A 90 12.19 -24.53 -10.44
C ALA A 90 12.60 -24.20 -11.89
N VAL A 91 12.38 -22.96 -12.33
CA VAL A 91 12.63 -22.55 -13.72
C VAL A 91 14.06 -22.04 -13.91
N ILE A 92 14.86 -22.77 -14.68
CA ILE A 92 16.19 -22.34 -15.12
C ILE A 92 16.14 -21.96 -16.60
N SER A 93 15.95 -20.67 -16.88
CA SER A 93 15.90 -20.15 -18.25
C SER A 93 17.28 -20.19 -18.92
N ASN A 94 17.31 -20.11 -20.25
CA ASN A 94 18.58 -19.96 -20.99
C ASN A 94 19.31 -18.68 -20.59
N GLU A 95 18.57 -17.61 -20.32
CA GLU A 95 19.12 -16.34 -19.82
C GLU A 95 19.83 -16.54 -18.47
N THR A 96 19.23 -17.31 -17.56
CA THR A 96 19.84 -17.69 -16.28
C THR A 96 21.16 -18.41 -16.51
N LYS A 97 21.19 -19.38 -17.44
CA LYS A 97 22.42 -20.13 -17.77
C LYS A 97 23.52 -19.20 -18.31
N THR A 98 23.17 -18.27 -19.19
CA THR A 98 24.12 -17.29 -19.74
C THR A 98 24.69 -16.41 -18.63
N MET A 99 23.85 -15.81 -17.78
CA MET A 99 24.32 -14.98 -16.67
C MET A 99 25.21 -15.78 -15.71
N MET A 100 24.79 -16.99 -15.34
CA MET A 100 25.55 -17.86 -14.44
C MET A 100 26.92 -18.24 -15.03
N SER A 101 27.01 -18.48 -16.34
CA SER A 101 28.29 -18.78 -17.00
C SER A 101 29.30 -17.63 -16.91
N VAL A 102 28.82 -16.38 -17.00
CA VAL A 102 29.65 -15.19 -16.81
C VAL A 102 30.08 -15.04 -15.35
N LEU A 103 29.14 -15.23 -14.42
CA LEU A 103 29.40 -15.08 -12.99
C LEU A 103 30.30 -16.18 -12.42
N ASP A 104 30.32 -17.38 -13.01
CA ASP A 104 31.14 -18.51 -12.54
C ASP A 104 32.64 -18.18 -12.49
N CYS A 105 33.13 -17.27 -13.35
CA CYS A 105 34.52 -16.81 -13.32
C CYS A 105 34.91 -16.06 -12.03
N LEU A 106 33.92 -15.62 -11.25
CA LEU A 106 34.07 -14.90 -9.99
C LEU A 106 33.99 -15.83 -8.77
N LYS A 107 33.57 -17.09 -8.94
CA LYS A 107 33.32 -18.05 -7.85
C LYS A 107 34.51 -18.17 -6.88
N ASP A 108 35.72 -18.17 -7.43
CA ASP A 108 36.95 -18.33 -6.66
C ASP A 108 37.66 -17.02 -6.31
N ARG A 109 37.14 -15.89 -6.76
CA ARG A 109 37.75 -14.57 -6.55
C ARG A 109 37.26 -13.93 -5.26
N THR A 110 38.12 -13.10 -4.66
CA THR A 110 37.72 -12.10 -3.65
C THR A 110 37.31 -10.82 -4.38
N VAL A 111 36.14 -10.31 -4.06
CA VAL A 111 35.58 -9.11 -4.69
C VAL A 111 35.46 -8.01 -3.64
N SER A 112 35.84 -6.78 -3.98
CA SER A 112 35.65 -5.62 -3.09
C SER A 112 34.17 -5.23 -2.98
N LEU A 113 33.82 -4.44 -1.97
CA LEU A 113 32.45 -3.94 -1.80
C LEU A 113 31.97 -3.13 -3.02
N ASP A 114 32.85 -2.32 -3.61
CA ASP A 114 32.49 -1.48 -4.76
C ASP A 114 32.21 -2.34 -6.01
N GLU A 115 33.08 -3.31 -6.30
CA GLU A 115 32.87 -4.25 -7.41
C GLU A 115 31.59 -5.08 -7.21
N TYR A 116 31.35 -5.55 -5.98
CA TYR A 116 30.15 -6.29 -5.62
C TYR A 116 28.89 -5.44 -5.85
N THR A 117 28.92 -4.17 -5.44
CA THR A 117 27.81 -3.24 -5.62
C THR A 117 27.47 -3.04 -7.10
N VAL A 118 28.48 -2.95 -7.97
CA VAL A 118 28.27 -2.86 -9.43
C VAL A 118 27.65 -4.16 -9.97
N LEU A 119 28.12 -5.32 -9.50
CA LEU A 119 27.58 -6.62 -9.91
C LEU A 119 26.12 -6.79 -9.47
N THR A 120 25.76 -6.44 -8.23
CA THR A 120 24.39 -6.55 -7.75
C THR A 120 23.45 -5.57 -8.46
N GLN A 121 23.90 -4.36 -8.78
CA GLN A 121 23.11 -3.43 -9.60
C GLN A 121 22.84 -3.97 -11.01
N HIS A 122 23.78 -4.70 -11.61
CA HIS A 122 23.64 -5.19 -12.97
C HIS A 122 22.93 -6.55 -13.07
N TYR A 123 23.14 -7.44 -12.11
CA TYR A 123 22.66 -8.83 -12.16
C TYR A 123 21.60 -9.16 -11.09
N GLY A 124 21.57 -8.42 -9.99
CA GLY A 124 20.66 -8.67 -8.88
C GLY A 124 19.19 -8.51 -9.25
N GLY A 125 18.33 -9.33 -8.64
CA GLY A 125 16.88 -9.33 -8.83
C GLY A 125 16.41 -9.86 -10.19
N LYS A 126 17.31 -10.27 -11.09
CA LYS A 126 16.94 -10.79 -12.42
C LYS A 126 16.40 -12.21 -12.34
N THR A 127 17.10 -13.10 -11.64
CA THR A 127 16.70 -14.50 -11.46
C THR A 127 17.08 -14.99 -10.09
N TYR A 128 16.32 -15.97 -9.57
CA TYR A 128 16.57 -16.55 -8.25
C TYR A 128 18.02 -17.07 -8.11
N TRP A 129 18.50 -17.83 -9.08
CA TRP A 129 19.81 -18.48 -9.01
C TRP A 129 20.98 -17.49 -9.08
N VAL A 130 20.81 -16.38 -9.81
CA VAL A 130 21.79 -15.29 -9.84
C VAL A 130 21.87 -14.61 -8.46
N ASP A 131 20.73 -14.35 -7.82
CA ASP A 131 20.70 -13.78 -6.47
C ASP A 131 21.35 -14.73 -5.45
N ARG A 132 21.13 -16.04 -5.57
CA ARG A 132 21.80 -17.04 -4.69
C ARG A 132 23.32 -17.08 -4.90
N PHE A 133 23.78 -16.93 -6.14
CA PHE A 133 25.22 -16.84 -6.43
C PHE A 133 25.83 -15.59 -5.80
N LEU A 134 25.20 -14.44 -5.98
CA LEU A 134 25.67 -13.16 -5.44
C LEU A 134 25.69 -13.16 -3.91
N GLU A 135 24.66 -13.71 -3.26
CA GLU A 135 24.62 -13.90 -1.81
C GLU A 135 25.80 -14.76 -1.32
N THR A 136 26.07 -15.89 -1.97
CA THR A 136 27.21 -16.75 -1.62
C THR A 136 28.56 -16.03 -1.80
N LEU A 137 28.67 -15.20 -2.84
CA LEU A 137 29.86 -14.40 -3.11
C LEU A 137 30.05 -13.32 -2.02
N ALA A 138 28.97 -12.66 -1.59
CA ALA A 138 28.99 -11.68 -0.51
C ALA A 138 29.48 -12.30 0.79
N ASP A 139 28.91 -13.44 1.18
CA ASP A 139 29.28 -14.18 2.40
C ASP A 139 30.78 -14.54 2.39
N LYS A 140 31.28 -15.06 1.26
CA LYS A 140 32.69 -15.42 1.10
C LYS A 140 33.62 -14.21 1.23
N CYS A 141 33.17 -13.04 0.76
CA CYS A 141 33.96 -11.81 0.80
C CYS A 141 33.77 -11.01 2.10
N GLY A 142 32.95 -11.49 3.04
CA GLY A 142 32.64 -10.80 4.29
C GLY A 142 31.78 -9.54 4.11
N ILE A 143 30.99 -9.47 3.03
CA ILE A 143 30.06 -8.37 2.76
C ILE A 143 28.76 -8.65 3.51
N MET A 144 28.43 -7.81 4.48
CA MET A 144 27.28 -8.04 5.38
C MET A 144 25.91 -7.78 4.74
N ASP A 145 25.81 -6.86 3.78
CA ASP A 145 24.57 -6.58 3.04
C ASP A 145 24.69 -7.13 1.63
N SER A 146 23.97 -8.23 1.37
CA SER A 146 24.01 -8.90 0.08
C SER A 146 23.33 -8.10 -1.03
N MET A 147 22.51 -7.09 -0.73
CA MET A 147 21.79 -6.25 -1.72
C MET A 147 20.97 -7.05 -2.77
N VAL A 148 20.65 -8.31 -2.48
CA VAL A 148 19.86 -9.20 -3.35
C VAL A 148 18.60 -9.68 -2.66
N GLN A 149 17.65 -10.21 -3.43
CA GLN A 149 16.39 -10.70 -2.88
C GLN A 149 16.62 -11.88 -1.92
N PRO A 150 15.84 -12.00 -0.82
CA PRO A 150 15.96 -13.12 0.10
C PRO A 150 15.68 -14.49 -0.56
N GLY A 151 16.22 -15.54 0.04
CA GLY A 151 15.99 -16.92 -0.40
C GLY A 151 14.54 -17.39 -0.20
N LEU A 152 14.18 -18.47 -0.89
CA LEU A 152 12.80 -19.00 -0.90
C LEU A 152 12.30 -19.31 0.52
N GLY A 153 13.13 -19.93 1.36
CA GLY A 153 12.76 -20.28 2.74
C GLY A 153 12.29 -19.06 3.55
N THR A 154 13.11 -18.00 3.55
CA THR A 154 12.81 -16.73 4.21
C THR A 154 11.53 -16.09 3.68
N LYS A 155 11.36 -16.05 2.34
CA LYS A 155 10.14 -15.51 1.73
C LYS A 155 8.89 -16.28 2.14
N LEU A 156 8.92 -17.61 2.09
CA LEU A 156 7.78 -18.45 2.46
C LEU A 156 7.46 -18.35 3.96
N GLU A 157 8.47 -18.23 4.81
CA GLU A 157 8.27 -18.00 6.25
C GLU A 157 7.58 -16.66 6.50
N ILE A 158 8.03 -15.58 5.88
CA ILE A 158 7.39 -14.26 5.99
C ILE A 158 5.93 -14.32 5.51
N LEU A 159 5.65 -14.96 4.37
CA LEU A 159 4.28 -15.13 3.88
C LEU A 159 3.42 -15.98 4.82
N LYS A 160 3.99 -16.99 5.48
CA LYS A 160 3.30 -17.78 6.50
C LYS A 160 2.98 -16.95 7.74
N THR A 161 3.91 -16.13 8.20
CA THR A 161 3.68 -15.21 9.32
C THR A 161 2.61 -14.18 8.97
N LEU A 162 2.63 -13.63 7.76
CA LEU A 162 1.58 -12.72 7.27
C LEU A 162 0.21 -13.40 7.30
N GLU A 163 0.12 -14.63 6.78
CA GLU A 163 -1.13 -15.42 6.80
C GLU A 163 -1.66 -15.61 8.21
N GLN A 164 -0.79 -16.02 9.14
CA GLN A 164 -1.16 -16.25 10.53
C GLN A 164 -1.67 -14.97 11.20
N ASN A 165 -1.01 -13.83 10.97
CA ASN A 165 -1.42 -12.55 11.55
C ASN A 165 -2.80 -12.10 11.06
N VAL A 166 -3.08 -12.24 9.77
CA VAL A 166 -4.38 -11.87 9.20
C VAL A 166 -5.48 -12.78 9.75
N ARG A 167 -5.22 -14.10 9.83
CA ARG A 167 -6.16 -15.07 10.40
C ARG A 167 -6.46 -14.77 11.86
N GLU A 168 -5.43 -14.59 12.68
CA GLU A 168 -5.58 -14.24 14.11
C GLU A 168 -6.37 -12.95 14.30
N TYR A 169 -6.09 -11.93 13.48
CA TYR A 169 -6.84 -10.67 13.50
C TYR A 169 -8.33 -10.89 13.22
N ILE A 170 -8.66 -11.58 12.14
CA ILE A 170 -10.06 -11.79 11.75
C ILE A 170 -10.80 -12.72 12.72
N ASP A 171 -10.12 -13.72 13.28
CA ASP A 171 -10.73 -14.66 14.19
C ASP A 171 -11.01 -14.07 15.57
N GLY A 172 -10.12 -13.20 16.07
CA GLY A 172 -10.20 -12.67 17.42
C GLY A 172 -10.65 -11.21 17.55
N TYR A 173 -10.86 -10.46 16.45
CA TYR A 173 -11.38 -9.09 16.55
C TYR A 173 -12.83 -9.07 17.06
N ASP A 174 -13.03 -8.52 18.25
CA ASP A 174 -14.31 -8.38 18.94
C ASP A 174 -14.78 -6.92 19.10
N GLY A 175 -13.98 -5.97 18.61
CA GLY A 175 -14.19 -4.52 18.73
C GLY A 175 -13.60 -3.89 20.00
N GLU A 176 -13.08 -4.67 20.94
CA GLU A 176 -12.54 -4.19 22.23
C GLU A 176 -11.10 -4.66 22.50
N ASN A 177 -10.65 -5.73 21.83
CA ASN A 177 -9.35 -6.33 22.08
C ASN A 177 -8.17 -5.49 21.59
N LYS A 178 -7.38 -4.99 22.55
CA LYS A 178 -6.18 -4.16 22.34
C LYS A 178 -4.90 -4.95 22.02
N CYS A 179 -4.96 -6.28 21.83
CA CYS A 179 -3.78 -7.10 21.54
C CYS A 179 -3.43 -7.20 20.04
N PHE A 180 -4.38 -6.96 19.14
CA PHE A 180 -4.16 -6.85 17.70
C PHE A 180 -3.30 -5.68 17.17
N PRO A 181 -3.19 -4.50 17.83
CA PRO A 181 -2.59 -3.31 17.24
C PRO A 181 -1.13 -3.45 16.82
N VAL A 182 -0.39 -4.44 17.32
CA VAL A 182 1.04 -4.57 17.00
C VAL A 182 1.25 -5.39 15.72
N THR A 183 0.68 -6.59 15.63
CA THR A 183 0.87 -7.51 14.49
C THR A 183 0.03 -7.14 13.27
N SER A 184 -1.05 -6.36 13.45
CA SER A 184 -1.86 -5.82 12.37
C SER A 184 -1.53 -4.35 12.02
N SER A 185 -0.50 -3.75 12.63
CA SER A 185 -0.11 -2.38 12.30
C SER A 185 0.54 -2.28 10.93
N ASP A 186 0.30 -1.15 10.26
CA ASP A 186 1.05 -0.75 9.06
C ASP A 186 2.56 -0.86 9.28
N LYS A 187 3.05 -0.46 10.47
CA LYS A 187 4.47 -0.56 10.85
C LYS A 187 4.99 -1.99 10.70
N TYR A 188 4.27 -2.94 11.27
CA TYR A 188 4.68 -4.32 11.29
C TYR A 188 4.60 -4.95 9.89
N ILE A 189 3.56 -4.61 9.14
CA ILE A 189 3.39 -5.08 7.75
C ILE A 189 4.49 -4.54 6.84
N TYR A 190 4.84 -3.25 6.95
CA TYR A 190 5.97 -2.70 6.22
C TYR A 190 7.30 -3.32 6.61
N LYS A 191 7.50 -3.67 7.89
CA LYS A 191 8.70 -4.39 8.33
C LYS A 191 8.79 -5.80 7.72
N MET A 192 7.66 -6.51 7.64
CA MET A 192 7.62 -7.80 6.94
C MET A 192 7.91 -7.63 5.45
N GLU A 193 7.37 -6.59 4.82
CA GLU A 193 7.63 -6.26 3.42
C GLU A 193 9.11 -5.92 3.16
N GLU A 194 9.72 -5.12 4.03
CA GLU A 194 11.16 -4.80 4.00
C GLU A 194 12.00 -6.08 4.14
N SER A 195 11.61 -6.97 5.04
CA SER A 195 12.28 -8.28 5.22
C SER A 195 12.08 -9.19 4.00
N TYR A 196 10.89 -9.17 3.38
CA TYR A 196 10.54 -9.98 2.21
C TYR A 196 11.34 -9.59 0.97
N THR A 197 11.74 -8.32 0.90
CA THR A 197 12.44 -7.73 -0.24
C THR A 197 13.92 -7.47 0.00
N ASN A 198 14.43 -7.76 1.21
CA ASN A 198 15.73 -7.32 1.68
C ASN A 198 15.92 -5.80 1.50
N SER A 199 15.15 -5.00 2.24
CA SER A 199 15.18 -3.53 2.18
C SER A 199 14.91 -2.98 0.78
N TYR A 200 13.98 -3.59 0.05
CA TYR A 200 13.64 -3.22 -1.33
C TYR A 200 14.81 -3.37 -2.32
N SER A 201 15.74 -4.28 -2.05
CA SER A 201 16.86 -4.61 -2.94
C SER A 201 16.36 -4.98 -4.34
N ASN A 202 16.75 -4.20 -5.36
CA ASN A 202 16.30 -4.37 -6.74
C ASN A 202 14.77 -4.27 -6.93
N VAL A 203 14.05 -3.69 -5.97
CA VAL A 203 12.61 -3.40 -6.04
C VAL A 203 12.40 -1.94 -6.38
N ARG A 204 11.81 -1.67 -7.55
CA ARG A 204 11.48 -0.30 -7.95
C ARG A 204 10.09 0.09 -7.46
N LEU A 205 10.05 0.92 -6.42
CA LEU A 205 8.83 1.57 -5.93
C LEU A 205 8.62 2.92 -6.63
N ASP A 206 7.36 3.31 -6.84
CA ASP A 206 7.06 4.69 -7.28
C ASP A 206 7.21 5.68 -6.12
N SER A 207 7.31 6.98 -6.42
CA SER A 207 7.60 8.02 -5.43
C SER A 207 6.56 8.05 -4.29
N ARG A 208 5.29 7.77 -4.58
CA ARG A 208 4.22 7.74 -3.59
C ARG A 208 4.33 6.53 -2.67
N GLU A 209 4.60 5.35 -3.20
CA GLU A 209 4.83 4.14 -2.42
C GLU A 209 6.09 4.24 -1.55
N GLN A 210 7.17 4.85 -2.07
CA GLN A 210 8.35 5.19 -1.26
C GLN A 210 8.00 6.16 -0.14
N ALA A 211 7.29 7.23 -0.45
CA ALA A 211 6.85 8.24 0.53
C ALA A 211 5.99 7.64 1.65
N LYS A 212 5.04 6.74 1.32
CA LYS A 212 4.21 6.03 2.32
C LYS A 212 5.05 5.25 3.32
N ARG A 213 6.04 4.49 2.85
CA ARG A 213 6.94 3.68 3.70
C ARG A 213 7.84 4.57 4.56
N MET A 214 8.40 5.63 3.98
CA MET A 214 9.20 6.61 4.72
C MET A 214 8.41 7.30 5.83
N ILE A 215 7.19 7.78 5.52
CA ILE A 215 6.31 8.42 6.51
C ILE A 215 5.92 7.41 7.59
N SER A 216 5.55 6.20 7.22
CA SER A 216 5.21 5.16 8.20
C SER A 216 6.38 4.91 9.14
N LYS A 217 7.62 4.79 8.62
CA LYS A 217 8.83 4.67 9.45
C LYS A 217 8.99 5.87 10.39
N ALA A 218 8.93 7.10 9.86
CA ALA A 218 9.10 8.32 10.64
C ALA A 218 8.05 8.50 11.73
N LEU A 219 6.76 8.26 11.45
CA LEU A 219 5.67 8.44 12.41
C LEU A 219 5.69 7.41 13.55
N ASN A 220 6.46 6.34 13.39
CA ASN A 220 6.58 5.24 14.33
C ASN A 220 7.85 5.30 15.20
N GLU A 221 8.63 6.38 15.09
CA GLU A 221 9.79 6.68 15.92
C GLU A 221 9.38 7.38 17.22
N GLY A 222 10.18 7.21 18.28
CA GLY A 222 9.89 7.53 19.69
C GLY A 222 8.98 8.73 19.99
N SER A 223 9.56 9.82 20.47
CA SER A 223 8.85 11.04 20.86
C SER A 223 8.43 11.88 19.64
N SER A 224 7.53 12.85 19.83
CA SER A 224 7.13 13.78 18.74
C SER A 224 8.33 14.50 18.12
N LEU A 225 9.32 14.86 18.93
CA LEU A 225 10.54 15.52 18.49
C LEU A 225 11.41 14.58 17.64
N ASP A 226 11.55 13.31 18.04
CA ASP A 226 12.29 12.31 17.26
C ASP A 226 11.64 12.09 15.88
N ARG A 227 10.30 12.02 15.83
CA ARG A 227 9.55 11.91 14.57
C ARG A 227 9.81 13.10 13.66
N SER A 228 9.79 14.32 14.20
CA SER A 228 10.05 15.53 13.42
C SER A 228 11.47 15.56 12.87
N PHE A 229 12.48 15.11 13.63
CA PHE A 229 13.86 15.01 13.15
C PHE A 229 14.04 13.95 12.06
N VAL A 230 13.45 12.77 12.24
CA VAL A 230 13.52 11.67 11.26
C VAL A 230 12.82 12.07 9.97
N LEU A 231 11.64 12.66 10.06
CA LEU A 231 10.87 13.13 8.92
C LEU A 231 11.60 14.24 8.16
N ALA A 232 12.21 15.19 8.88
CA ALA A 232 13.00 16.25 8.28
C ALA A 232 14.26 15.72 7.57
N ASN A 233 14.95 14.75 8.17
CA ASN A 233 16.08 14.09 7.54
C ASN A 233 15.66 13.37 6.25
N MET A 234 14.56 12.61 6.29
CA MET A 234 14.02 11.94 5.10
C MET A 234 13.66 12.95 3.99
N LEU A 235 12.97 14.03 4.32
CA LEU A 235 12.65 15.09 3.35
C LEU A 235 13.93 15.67 2.72
N ARG A 236 14.96 15.94 3.52
CA ARG A 236 16.23 16.51 3.04
C ARG A 236 17.00 15.58 2.10
N THR A 237 16.96 14.26 2.35
CA THR A 237 17.70 13.26 1.57
C THR A 237 16.91 12.71 0.37
N SER A 238 15.61 12.98 0.29
CA SER A 238 14.74 12.52 -0.78
C SER A 238 14.80 13.39 -2.03
N THR A 239 14.44 12.82 -3.18
CA THR A 239 14.26 13.57 -4.43
C THR A 239 13.04 14.51 -4.35
N PRO A 240 12.95 15.56 -5.19
CA PRO A 240 11.80 16.47 -5.19
C PRO A 240 10.44 15.76 -5.34
N ASP A 241 10.34 14.75 -6.21
CA ASP A 241 9.10 14.00 -6.40
C ASP A 241 8.67 13.26 -5.12
N ILE A 242 9.62 12.67 -4.40
CA ILE A 242 9.35 11.96 -3.14
C ILE A 242 9.01 12.97 -2.04
N GLN A 243 9.70 14.11 -1.98
CA GLN A 243 9.40 15.20 -1.04
C GLN A 243 7.94 15.66 -1.19
N ASP A 244 7.52 15.91 -2.43
CA ASP A 244 6.18 16.40 -2.71
C ASP A 244 5.14 15.33 -2.36
N GLU A 245 5.35 14.05 -2.71
CA GLU A 245 4.45 12.96 -2.29
C GLU A 245 4.39 12.81 -0.76
N MET A 246 5.52 12.94 -0.06
CA MET A 246 5.53 12.88 1.41
C MET A 246 4.67 13.99 2.02
N LEU A 247 4.87 15.24 1.59
CA LEU A 247 4.11 16.38 2.08
C LEU A 247 2.63 16.28 1.72
N SER A 248 2.31 15.71 0.56
CA SER A 248 0.93 15.43 0.14
C SER A 248 0.23 14.45 1.07
N ILE A 249 0.88 13.32 1.38
CA ILE A 249 0.33 12.31 2.28
C ILE A 249 0.13 12.88 3.69
N LEU A 250 1.06 13.71 4.17
CA LEU A 250 0.93 14.39 5.47
C LEU A 250 -0.27 15.34 5.48
N ALA A 251 -0.41 16.17 4.44
CA ALA A 251 -1.52 17.11 4.29
C ALA A 251 -2.89 16.40 4.15
N GLU A 252 -2.94 15.26 3.48
CA GLU A 252 -4.14 14.42 3.37
C GLU A 252 -4.60 13.89 4.74
N LYS A 253 -3.66 13.54 5.63
CA LYS A 253 -3.96 13.03 6.97
C LYS A 253 -4.30 14.14 7.96
N ASP A 254 -3.52 15.21 7.97
CA ASP A 254 -3.72 16.38 8.81
C ASP A 254 -3.19 17.64 8.10
N PRO A 255 -4.09 18.51 7.59
CA PRO A 255 -3.69 19.76 6.95
C PRO A 255 -2.85 20.68 7.85
N ALA A 256 -3.00 20.58 9.18
CA ALA A 256 -2.22 21.39 10.12
C ALA A 256 -0.77 20.91 10.24
N ALA A 257 -0.46 19.66 9.83
CA ALA A 257 0.89 19.09 9.92
C ALA A 257 1.92 19.85 9.08
N LEU A 258 1.51 20.50 7.98
CA LEU A 258 2.38 21.34 7.16
C LEU A 258 2.76 22.67 7.84
N HIS A 259 1.99 23.08 8.85
CA HIS A 259 2.19 24.32 9.58
C HIS A 259 2.74 24.09 10.99
N ASP A 260 3.17 22.86 11.31
CA ASP A 260 3.77 22.52 12.59
C ASP A 260 5.06 23.35 12.81
N PRO A 261 5.15 24.14 13.89
CA PRO A 261 6.35 24.91 14.23
C PRO A 261 7.61 24.05 14.27
N THR A 262 7.51 22.78 14.68
CA THR A 262 8.65 21.85 14.74
C THR A 262 9.25 21.55 13.36
N MET A 263 8.45 21.59 12.28
CA MET A 263 8.94 21.49 10.90
C MET A 263 9.74 22.72 10.46
N GLN A 264 9.46 23.89 11.06
CA GLN A 264 10.23 25.10 10.81
C GLN A 264 11.61 25.05 11.48
N PHE A 265 11.72 24.38 12.63
CA PHE A 265 12.98 24.26 13.39
C PHE A 265 13.95 23.20 12.84
N THR A 266 13.49 22.28 11.99
CA THR A 266 14.31 21.17 11.46
C THR A 266 14.95 21.46 10.10
N GLY A 267 14.86 22.69 9.59
CA GLY A 267 15.55 23.13 8.37
C GLY A 267 14.90 22.71 7.04
N VAL A 268 13.67 22.17 7.07
CA VAL A 268 12.91 21.79 5.86
C VAL A 268 11.94 22.86 5.35
N LYS A 269 11.95 24.05 5.97
CA LYS A 269 11.05 25.17 5.64
C LYS A 269 10.97 25.46 4.14
N ASN A 270 12.11 25.55 3.46
CA ASN A 270 12.13 25.85 2.02
C ASN A 270 11.45 24.78 1.16
N VAL A 271 11.54 23.51 1.56
CA VAL A 271 10.88 22.39 0.87
C VAL A 271 9.37 22.47 1.09
N VAL A 272 8.95 22.75 2.33
CA VAL A 272 7.53 22.92 2.70
C VAL A 272 6.92 24.15 2.02
N ASP A 273 7.60 25.30 2.04
CA ASP A 273 7.12 26.54 1.41
C ASP A 273 6.99 26.38 -0.12
N ARG A 274 7.95 25.69 -0.76
CA ARG A 274 7.87 25.33 -2.18
C ARG A 274 6.64 24.48 -2.45
N PHE A 275 6.45 23.43 -1.65
CA PHE A 275 5.30 22.54 -1.76
C PHE A 275 3.98 23.29 -1.57
N ILE A 276 3.83 24.12 -0.53
CA ILE A 276 2.60 24.89 -0.28
C ILE A 276 2.28 25.81 -1.46
N LYS A 277 3.31 26.44 -2.05
CA LYS A 277 3.12 27.28 -3.23
C LYS A 277 2.61 26.47 -4.43
N THR A 278 3.30 25.38 -4.77
CA THR A 278 2.93 24.51 -5.90
C THR A 278 1.59 23.80 -5.66
N ASP A 279 1.35 23.32 -4.46
CA ASP A 279 0.08 22.71 -4.04
C ASP A 279 -1.07 23.71 -4.13
N GLY A 280 -0.85 24.94 -3.66
CA GLY A 280 -1.82 26.03 -3.80
C GLY A 280 -2.13 26.38 -5.26
N GLU A 281 -1.14 26.33 -6.15
CA GLU A 281 -1.34 26.47 -7.60
C GLU A 281 -2.16 25.30 -8.17
N LEU A 282 -1.88 24.06 -7.75
CA LEU A 282 -2.65 22.87 -8.15
C LEU A 282 -4.09 22.92 -7.65
N VAL A 283 -4.34 23.36 -6.42
CA VAL A 283 -5.70 23.55 -5.86
C VAL A 283 -6.47 24.60 -6.67
N LYS A 284 -5.82 25.70 -7.03
CA LYS A 284 -6.42 26.74 -7.90
C LYS A 284 -6.74 26.17 -9.28
N ALA A 285 -5.79 25.49 -9.91
CA ALA A 285 -5.99 24.86 -11.21
C ALA A 285 -7.13 23.83 -11.19
N ALA A 286 -7.21 22.99 -10.16
CA ALA A 286 -8.30 22.04 -9.97
C ALA A 286 -9.66 22.74 -9.80
N SER A 287 -9.70 23.87 -9.09
CA SER A 287 -10.92 24.66 -8.93
C SER A 287 -11.38 25.27 -10.25
N VAL A 288 -10.46 25.85 -11.03
CA VAL A 288 -10.75 26.39 -12.37
C VAL A 288 -11.19 25.28 -13.32
N ALA A 289 -10.56 24.11 -13.29
CA ALA A 289 -10.93 22.98 -14.13
C ALA A 289 -12.34 22.46 -13.78
N MET A 290 -12.69 22.35 -12.49
CA MET A 290 -14.06 21.99 -12.08
C MET A 290 -15.09 23.03 -12.49
N GLU A 291 -14.79 24.33 -12.34
CA GLU A 291 -15.69 25.40 -12.76
C GLU A 291 -15.92 25.39 -14.28
N LYS A 292 -14.88 25.13 -15.07
CA LYS A 292 -15.01 24.95 -16.52
C LYS A 292 -15.81 23.69 -16.88
N ALA A 293 -15.58 22.59 -16.17
CA ALA A 293 -16.33 21.35 -16.37
C ALA A 293 -17.83 21.51 -16.03
N ASP A 294 -18.15 22.32 -15.01
CA ASP A 294 -19.52 22.61 -14.61
C ASP A 294 -20.27 23.51 -15.59
N ASN A 295 -19.53 24.38 -16.27
CA ASN A 295 -20.05 25.28 -17.29
C ASN A 295 -19.91 24.73 -18.72
N ALA A 296 -19.47 23.48 -18.88
CA ALA A 296 -19.29 22.85 -20.18
C ALA A 296 -20.65 22.69 -20.89
N LYS A 297 -20.68 22.96 -22.20
CA LYS A 297 -21.92 22.95 -22.99
C LYS A 297 -22.31 21.54 -23.46
N SER A 298 -21.40 20.59 -23.35
CA SER A 298 -21.62 19.20 -23.71
C SER A 298 -20.90 18.25 -22.77
N HIS A 299 -21.39 17.01 -22.71
CA HIS A 299 -20.73 15.94 -21.96
C HIS A 299 -19.30 15.71 -22.46
N GLN A 300 -19.07 15.71 -23.77
CA GLN A 300 -17.73 15.49 -24.35
C GLN A 300 -16.74 16.60 -23.97
N GLU A 301 -17.20 17.85 -23.92
CA GLU A 301 -16.39 18.99 -23.46
C GLU A 301 -16.06 18.88 -21.95
N ARG A 302 -17.05 18.51 -21.13
CA ARG A 302 -16.85 18.25 -19.70
C ARG A 302 -15.77 17.18 -19.49
N ILE A 303 -15.89 16.05 -20.18
CA ILE A 303 -14.93 14.94 -20.10
C ILE A 303 -13.54 15.35 -20.60
N GLY A 304 -13.45 16.10 -21.70
CA GLY A 304 -12.18 16.63 -22.20
C GLY A 304 -11.44 17.50 -21.18
N ILE A 305 -12.16 18.42 -20.53
CA ILE A 305 -11.58 19.31 -19.50
C ILE A 305 -11.06 18.49 -18.31
N LEU A 306 -11.81 17.48 -17.87
CA LEU A 306 -11.40 16.61 -16.76
C LEU A 306 -10.20 15.73 -17.13
N TRP A 307 -10.16 15.23 -18.37
CA TRP A 307 -9.05 14.43 -18.90
C TRP A 307 -7.75 15.23 -18.98
N ASP A 308 -7.79 16.44 -19.55
CA ASP A 308 -6.62 17.29 -19.73
C ASP A 308 -5.97 17.70 -18.40
N ASN A 309 -6.75 17.69 -17.32
CA ASN A 309 -6.30 18.04 -15.98
C ASN A 309 -6.23 16.83 -15.04
N PHE A 310 -6.39 15.61 -15.57
CA PHE A 310 -6.55 14.40 -14.77
C PHE A 310 -5.34 14.09 -13.89
N ASP A 311 -4.15 14.56 -14.29
CA ASP A 311 -2.91 14.38 -13.52
C ASP A 311 -2.92 15.19 -12.21
N ASN A 312 -3.79 16.20 -12.08
CA ASN A 312 -3.96 16.98 -10.86
C ASN A 312 -4.74 16.19 -9.78
N ARG A 313 -4.06 15.87 -8.68
CA ARG A 313 -4.66 15.12 -7.55
C ARG A 313 -5.87 15.81 -6.91
N HIS A 314 -5.87 17.14 -6.85
CA HIS A 314 -6.96 17.90 -6.21
C HIS A 314 -8.21 17.89 -7.09
N LEU A 315 -8.03 17.81 -8.41
CA LEU A 315 -9.15 17.63 -9.33
C LEU A 315 -9.77 16.25 -9.13
N ARG A 316 -8.96 15.19 -9.12
CA ARG A 316 -9.41 13.81 -8.87
C ARG A 316 -10.20 13.70 -7.57
N LYS A 317 -9.69 14.28 -6.48
CA LYS A 317 -10.39 14.31 -5.19
C LYS A 317 -11.73 15.03 -5.27
N LYS A 318 -11.80 16.19 -5.93
CA LYS A 318 -13.07 16.92 -6.13
C LYS A 318 -14.09 16.14 -6.96
N ILE A 319 -13.65 15.38 -7.96
CA ILE A 319 -14.51 14.48 -8.74
C ILE A 319 -15.08 13.39 -7.84
N GLU A 320 -14.23 12.72 -7.03
CA GLU A 320 -14.66 11.67 -6.10
C GLU A 320 -15.65 12.18 -5.05
N GLU A 321 -15.39 13.36 -4.47
CA GLU A 321 -16.30 14.03 -3.53
C GLU A 321 -17.65 14.36 -4.18
N ARG A 322 -17.65 14.80 -5.44
CA ARG A 322 -18.87 15.08 -6.19
C ARG A 322 -19.65 13.81 -6.50
N ILE A 323 -18.99 12.75 -6.98
CA ILE A 323 -19.63 11.45 -7.22
C ILE A 323 -20.30 10.95 -5.93
N ALA A 324 -19.62 11.05 -4.80
CA ALA A 324 -20.16 10.65 -3.50
C ALA A 324 -21.38 11.51 -3.08
N ALA A 325 -21.36 12.81 -3.37
CA ALA A 325 -22.42 13.74 -3.00
C ALA A 325 -23.66 13.66 -3.92
N THR A 326 -23.46 13.51 -5.24
CA THR A 326 -24.54 13.61 -6.24
C THR A 326 -24.99 12.27 -6.80
N LYS A 327 -24.25 11.18 -6.56
CA LYS A 327 -24.47 9.85 -7.18
C LYS A 327 -24.56 9.94 -8.71
N ASP A 328 -23.73 10.79 -9.31
CA ASP A 328 -23.62 10.95 -10.76
C ASP A 328 -22.90 9.71 -11.33
N GLU A 329 -23.67 8.68 -11.71
CA GLU A 329 -23.12 7.42 -12.26
C GLU A 329 -22.39 7.65 -13.59
N GLU A 330 -22.80 8.65 -14.38
CA GLU A 330 -22.18 8.96 -15.67
C GLU A 330 -20.78 9.57 -15.50
N LEU A 331 -20.63 10.46 -14.51
CA LEU A 331 -19.32 11.00 -14.11
C LEU A 331 -18.43 9.91 -13.51
N LYS A 332 -19.00 8.99 -12.74
CA LYS A 332 -18.28 7.88 -12.11
C LYS A 332 -17.74 6.89 -13.14
N ASP A 333 -18.56 6.47 -14.11
CA ASP A 333 -18.12 5.58 -15.18
C ASP A 333 -17.03 6.23 -16.04
N SER A 334 -17.19 7.52 -16.34
CA SER A 334 -16.18 8.30 -17.06
C SER A 334 -14.87 8.38 -16.26
N TYR A 335 -14.95 8.63 -14.95
CA TYR A 335 -13.77 8.76 -14.09
C TYR A 335 -13.01 7.43 -13.92
N GLU A 336 -13.71 6.31 -13.75
CA GLU A 336 -13.08 4.98 -13.69
C GLU A 336 -12.45 4.60 -15.04
N ASN A 337 -13.10 4.92 -16.16
CA ASN A 337 -12.51 4.73 -17.48
C ASN A 337 -11.23 5.57 -17.65
N MET A 338 -11.22 6.84 -17.23
CA MET A 338 -10.01 7.66 -17.26
C MET A 338 -8.88 7.08 -16.41
N LYS A 339 -9.19 6.58 -15.20
CA LYS A 339 -8.20 5.89 -14.34
C LYS A 339 -7.60 4.68 -15.04
N GLN A 340 -8.42 3.87 -15.69
CA GLN A 340 -7.99 2.67 -16.37
C GLN A 340 -7.07 2.99 -17.55
N ILE A 341 -7.47 3.91 -18.44
CA ILE A 341 -6.67 4.30 -19.61
C ILE A 341 -5.32 4.90 -19.18
N LYS A 342 -5.28 5.76 -18.17
CA LYS A 342 -4.01 6.30 -17.65
C LYS A 342 -3.10 5.21 -17.07
N LYS A 343 -3.67 4.22 -16.38
CA LYS A 343 -2.92 3.06 -15.86
C LYS A 343 -2.35 2.20 -16.98
N GLU A 344 -3.09 2.01 -18.08
CA GLU A 344 -2.63 1.29 -19.27
C GLU A 344 -1.53 2.07 -20.01
N GLN A 345 -1.70 3.38 -20.23
CA GLN A 345 -0.67 4.25 -20.83
C GLN A 345 0.63 4.29 -20.00
N GLU A 346 0.53 4.29 -18.67
CA GLU A 346 1.68 4.15 -17.80
C GLU A 346 2.37 2.79 -17.94
N GLN A 347 1.63 1.71 -18.20
CA GLN A 347 2.21 0.39 -18.43
C GLN A 347 2.90 0.30 -19.81
N GLU A 348 2.29 0.84 -20.86
CA GLU A 348 2.85 0.88 -22.21
C GLU A 348 4.09 1.78 -22.31
N SER A 349 4.03 2.98 -21.73
CA SER A 349 5.20 3.88 -21.68
C SER A 349 6.36 3.32 -20.86
N ARG A 350 6.08 2.41 -19.90
CA ARG A 350 7.08 1.66 -19.15
C ARG A 350 7.68 0.50 -19.94
N ALA A 351 6.92 -0.11 -20.87
CA ALA A 351 7.45 -1.14 -21.77
C ALA A 351 8.42 -0.55 -22.81
N ASN A 352 8.11 0.64 -23.35
CA ASN A 352 8.93 1.30 -24.37
C ASN A 352 10.19 2.01 -23.84
N LYS A 353 10.36 2.16 -22.52
CA LYS A 353 11.59 2.69 -21.89
C LYS A 353 12.53 1.58 -21.38
N GLY A 354 12.24 0.33 -21.76
CA GLY A 354 13.03 -0.86 -21.45
C GLY A 354 13.87 -1.40 -22.61
N GLU A 355 14.03 -0.62 -23.69
CA GLU A 355 15.12 -0.74 -24.67
C GLU A 355 16.26 0.20 -24.28
#